data_AF-A0A653SE18-F1
#
_entry.id   AF-A0A653SE18-F1
#
_cell.length_a   1.000
_cell.length_b   1.000
_cell.length_c   1.000
_cell.angle_alpha   90.00
_cell.angle_beta   90.00
_cell.angle_gamma   90.00
#
_symmetry.space_group_name_H-M   'P 1'
#
loop_
_entity.id
_entity.type
_entity.pdbx_description
1 polymer ?
#
loop_
_entity_poly.entity_id
_entity_poly.type
_entity_poly.pdbx_seq_one_letter_code
_entity_poly.pdbx_strand_id
1 'polypeptide(L)'
;MFYKSQTNKTNKTNMKIKLFLIITFLILNATSLIAQDCEGFKTFTIGGWGANCNGQNPGCYRDAFFEFAFPNGLTIGCNENTLLFTSSQAVNNFLPSGSTPRALNEGVLINPGRTYKNVLAAQLVGITLAVYFDEYDEDFSSNAIYLGNLIINEGVFEGMTVYDFLELANSAIGGCITGYSFSELNATATAINENFDGGNTDNGFLTCSDIIYTEKSALINIYPNPVIDDFTIELSFNYPTDITIEMYNMHGQLMRDMQLENINADTTHKYKMDKNFLKAGVYFLKITTNKNSFTKTLTVTQ
;
A
#
# COMPACT_ATOMS: atom_id res chain seq x y z
N MET A 1 21.65 -92.51 -18.86
CA MET A 1 20.39 -91.80 -19.11
C MET A 1 20.67 -90.32 -18.88
N PHE A 2 20.69 -89.55 -19.97
CA PHE A 2 20.83 -88.09 -20.15
C PHE A 2 21.89 -87.26 -19.36
N TYR A 3 22.90 -86.83 -20.14
CA TYR A 3 23.88 -85.72 -20.04
C TYR A 3 23.33 -84.39 -19.46
N LYS A 4 24.09 -83.43 -18.89
CA LYS A 4 25.28 -82.68 -19.39
C LYS A 4 25.73 -81.71 -18.27
N SER A 5 26.94 -81.78 -17.72
CA SER A 5 28.20 -81.06 -18.04
C SER A 5 28.35 -79.59 -17.58
N GLN A 6 29.56 -79.29 -17.07
CA GLN A 6 30.32 -78.00 -17.04
C GLN A 6 30.18 -77.16 -15.76
N THR A 7 31.22 -76.54 -15.17
CA THR A 7 32.70 -76.62 -15.22
C THR A 7 33.21 -75.71 -14.08
N ASN A 8 34.32 -76.09 -13.43
CA ASN A 8 35.07 -75.29 -12.46
C ASN A 8 35.65 -74.00 -13.07
N LYS A 9 35.69 -72.92 -12.28
CA LYS A 9 36.70 -71.86 -12.44
C LYS A 9 37.11 -71.25 -11.11
N THR A 10 38.39 -71.46 -10.81
CA THR A 10 39.15 -71.03 -9.63
C THR A 10 39.63 -69.59 -9.78
N ASN A 11 39.71 -68.91 -8.64
CA ASN A 11 40.18 -67.54 -8.43
C ASN A 11 41.60 -67.28 -8.98
N LYS A 12 41.78 -66.11 -9.61
CA LYS A 12 43.07 -65.39 -9.59
C LYS A 12 42.86 -63.88 -9.61
N THR A 13 43.32 -63.27 -8.52
CA THR A 13 43.27 -61.87 -8.13
C THR A 13 43.99 -60.97 -9.13
N ASN A 14 43.35 -59.89 -9.57
CA ASN A 14 44.00 -58.79 -10.28
C ASN A 14 43.61 -57.46 -9.63
N MET A 15 44.63 -56.83 -9.03
CA MET A 15 44.61 -55.53 -8.39
C MET A 15 44.27 -54.44 -9.41
N LYS A 16 43.09 -53.82 -9.30
CA LYS A 16 42.71 -52.64 -10.08
C LYS A 16 42.68 -51.41 -9.17
N ILE A 17 43.61 -50.50 -9.45
CA ILE A 17 43.68 -49.13 -8.92
C ILE A 17 42.35 -48.44 -9.22
N LYS A 18 41.58 -48.09 -8.18
CA LYS A 18 40.37 -47.28 -8.33
C LYS A 18 40.77 -45.81 -8.32
N LEU A 19 40.74 -45.18 -9.50
CA LEU A 19 40.78 -43.73 -9.68
C LEU A 19 39.47 -43.15 -9.10
N PHE A 20 39.55 -42.46 -7.97
CA PHE A 20 38.40 -41.79 -7.36
C PHE A 20 38.22 -40.43 -8.05
N LEU A 21 37.32 -40.36 -9.03
CA LEU A 21 36.82 -39.11 -9.59
C LEU A 21 35.86 -38.50 -8.56
N ILE A 22 36.35 -37.54 -7.77
CA ILE A 22 35.50 -36.71 -6.92
C ILE A 22 34.82 -35.71 -7.86
N ILE A 23 33.58 -36.01 -8.26
CA ILE A 23 32.69 -35.04 -8.89
C ILE A 23 32.22 -34.13 -7.75
N THR A 24 32.86 -32.99 -7.59
CA THR A 24 32.34 -31.89 -6.77
C THR A 24 31.07 -31.38 -7.46
N PHE A 25 29.92 -31.82 -6.95
CA PHE A 25 28.63 -31.25 -7.33
C PHE A 25 28.56 -29.86 -6.69
N LEU A 26 29.00 -28.84 -7.44
CA LEU A 26 28.81 -27.46 -7.04
C LEU A 26 27.31 -27.18 -7.18
N ILE A 27 26.58 -27.30 -6.07
CA ILE A 27 25.21 -26.83 -5.98
C ILE A 27 25.30 -25.31 -6.05
N LEU A 28 25.22 -24.74 -7.25
CA LEU A 28 24.82 -23.34 -7.36
C LEU A 28 23.39 -23.29 -6.84
N ASN A 29 23.24 -22.82 -5.60
CA ASN A 29 21.98 -22.26 -5.16
C ASN A 29 21.77 -21.00 -6.00
N ALA A 30 21.16 -21.16 -7.18
CA ALA A 30 20.51 -20.05 -7.84
C ALA A 30 19.35 -19.69 -6.92
N THR A 31 19.56 -18.69 -6.06
CA THR A 31 18.44 -17.93 -5.52
C THR A 31 17.72 -17.36 -6.73
N SER A 32 16.58 -17.94 -7.10
CA SER A 32 15.69 -17.29 -8.03
C SER A 32 15.32 -15.95 -7.39
N LEU A 33 15.83 -14.85 -7.92
CA LEU A 33 15.11 -13.59 -7.77
C LEU A 33 13.78 -13.83 -8.48
N ILE A 34 12.73 -14.09 -7.71
CA ILE A 34 11.37 -14.03 -8.23
C ILE A 34 11.21 -12.55 -8.58
N ALA A 35 11.12 -12.24 -9.88
CA ALA A 35 10.63 -10.94 -10.29
C ALA A 35 9.24 -10.78 -9.66
N GLN A 36 9.08 -9.79 -8.78
CA GLN A 36 7.80 -9.48 -8.15
C GLN A 36 6.81 -9.14 -9.27
N ASP A 37 5.77 -9.96 -9.41
CA ASP A 37 4.78 -9.77 -10.45
C ASP A 37 3.87 -8.59 -10.09
N CYS A 38 3.76 -7.62 -11.01
CA CYS A 38 2.86 -6.47 -10.90
C CYS A 38 1.51 -6.71 -11.58
N GLU A 39 1.18 -7.96 -11.88
CA GLU A 39 -0.15 -8.33 -12.34
C GLU A 39 -1.18 -8.31 -11.20
N GLY A 40 -2.45 -8.14 -11.56
CA GLY A 40 -3.57 -8.29 -10.62
C GLY A 40 -4.02 -7.02 -9.90
N PHE A 41 -3.36 -5.88 -10.09
CA PHE A 41 -3.84 -4.59 -9.60
C PHE A 41 -5.02 -4.07 -10.41
N LYS A 42 -5.79 -3.16 -9.79
CA LYS A 42 -6.96 -2.55 -10.42
C LYS A 42 -7.05 -1.07 -10.03
N THR A 43 -7.08 -0.20 -11.02
CA THR A 43 -7.40 1.21 -10.87
C THR A 43 -8.51 1.58 -11.83
N PHE A 44 -9.04 2.80 -11.71
CA PHE A 44 -10.03 3.32 -12.65
C PHE A 44 -9.88 4.82 -12.82
N THR A 45 -10.22 5.29 -14.02
CA THR A 45 -10.32 6.72 -14.29
C THR A 45 -11.37 7.39 -13.40
N ILE A 46 -11.23 8.70 -13.17
CA ILE A 46 -12.25 9.53 -12.50
C ILE A 46 -13.60 9.52 -13.24
N GLY A 47 -13.61 9.23 -14.54
CA GLY A 47 -14.84 9.02 -15.32
C GLY A 47 -15.53 7.72 -14.93
N GLY A 48 -14.76 6.63 -14.80
CA GLY A 48 -15.26 5.33 -14.32
C GLY A 48 -15.83 5.44 -12.91
N TRP A 49 -15.09 6.04 -11.98
CA TRP A 49 -15.55 6.32 -10.62
C TRP A 49 -16.69 7.33 -10.53
N GLY A 50 -16.96 8.12 -11.58
CA GLY A 50 -18.08 9.05 -11.65
C GLY A 50 -19.32 8.49 -12.35
N ALA A 51 -19.27 7.25 -12.83
CA ALA A 51 -20.38 6.64 -13.54
C ALA A 51 -21.51 6.20 -12.58
N ASN A 52 -22.74 6.23 -13.09
CA ASN A 52 -23.86 5.52 -12.46
C ASN A 52 -23.62 4.01 -12.55
N CYS A 53 -24.07 3.26 -11.55
CA CYS A 53 -23.96 1.81 -11.58
C CYS A 53 -24.69 1.23 -12.82
N ASN A 54 -23.94 0.50 -13.64
CA ASN A 54 -24.46 -0.32 -14.72
C ASN A 54 -23.53 -1.52 -14.95
N GLY A 55 -24.10 -2.73 -14.96
CA GLY A 55 -23.32 -3.96 -15.13
C GLY A 55 -22.32 -4.16 -13.99
N GLN A 56 -21.03 -4.26 -14.33
CA GLN A 56 -19.92 -4.42 -13.39
C GLN A 56 -18.96 -3.21 -13.43
N ASN A 57 -19.48 -2.03 -13.78
CA ASN A 57 -18.65 -0.84 -13.88
C ASN A 57 -18.19 -0.35 -12.48
N PRO A 58 -17.20 0.57 -12.42
CA PRO A 58 -16.65 1.05 -11.15
C PRO A 58 -17.68 1.80 -10.30
N GLY A 59 -18.68 2.39 -10.95
CA GLY A 59 -19.83 3.00 -10.27
C GLY A 59 -20.61 1.99 -9.41
N CYS A 60 -20.81 0.77 -9.89
CA CYS A 60 -21.44 -0.30 -9.09
C CYS A 60 -20.58 -0.72 -7.91
N TYR A 61 -19.26 -0.86 -8.11
CA TYR A 61 -18.35 -1.21 -7.04
C TYR A 61 -18.33 -0.14 -5.95
N ARG A 62 -18.19 1.13 -6.35
CA ARG A 62 -18.30 2.30 -5.45
C ARG A 62 -19.62 2.27 -4.66
N ASP A 63 -20.75 2.09 -5.33
CA ASP A 63 -22.08 2.05 -4.67
C ASP A 63 -22.22 0.90 -3.66
N ALA A 64 -21.62 -0.25 -3.94
CA ALA A 64 -21.70 -1.42 -3.05
C ALA A 64 -20.76 -1.34 -1.84
N PHE A 65 -19.54 -0.80 -2.02
CA PHE A 65 -18.47 -0.93 -1.02
C PHE A 65 -18.13 0.37 -0.27
N PHE A 66 -18.61 1.53 -0.73
CA PHE A 66 -18.20 2.82 -0.17
C PHE A 66 -18.43 2.94 1.34
N GLU A 67 -19.60 2.58 1.86
CA GLU A 67 -19.89 2.72 3.29
C GLU A 67 -19.00 1.84 4.17
N PHE A 68 -18.49 0.74 3.63
CA PHE A 68 -17.61 -0.16 4.35
C PHE A 68 -16.15 0.30 4.34
N ALA A 69 -15.66 0.75 3.18
CA ALA A 69 -14.31 1.28 3.05
C ALA A 69 -14.17 2.70 3.67
N PHE A 70 -15.27 3.46 3.72
CA PHE A 70 -15.31 4.84 4.21
C PHE A 70 -16.45 5.06 5.22
N PRO A 71 -16.40 4.42 6.40
CA PRO A 71 -17.48 4.53 7.40
C PRO A 71 -17.66 5.96 7.94
N ASN A 72 -16.65 6.81 7.81
CA ASN A 72 -16.69 8.24 8.18
C ASN A 72 -16.72 9.18 6.95
N GLY A 73 -16.95 8.63 5.76
CA GLY A 73 -16.82 9.34 4.49
C GLY A 73 -15.38 9.43 3.97
N LEU A 74 -15.25 9.84 2.71
CA LEU A 74 -13.97 10.05 2.04
C LEU A 74 -13.57 11.52 2.18
N THR A 75 -12.38 11.78 2.69
CA THR A 75 -11.84 13.13 2.83
C THR A 75 -10.55 13.30 2.04
N ILE A 76 -10.41 14.41 1.32
CA ILE A 76 -9.12 14.87 0.77
C ILE A 76 -8.81 16.30 1.26
N GLY A 77 -7.54 16.68 1.20
CA GLY A 77 -7.03 17.93 1.75
C GLY A 77 -6.44 17.75 3.15
N CYS A 78 -6.26 18.84 3.88
CA CYS A 78 -5.60 18.84 5.18
C CYS A 78 -6.05 20.03 6.04
N ASN A 79 -5.90 19.91 7.36
CA ASN A 79 -6.34 20.90 8.35
C ASN A 79 -7.80 21.34 8.11
N GLU A 80 -8.05 22.65 8.00
CA GLU A 80 -9.39 23.21 7.79
C GLU A 80 -9.80 23.24 6.31
N ASN A 81 -8.90 22.94 5.36
CA ASN A 81 -9.16 23.01 3.93
C ASN A 81 -9.32 21.61 3.36
N THR A 82 -10.56 21.10 3.40
CA THR A 82 -10.85 19.72 3.04
C THR A 82 -12.10 19.58 2.18
N LEU A 83 -12.14 18.54 1.36
CA LEU A 83 -13.34 18.06 0.70
C LEU A 83 -13.80 16.76 1.34
N LEU A 84 -15.01 16.74 1.88
CA LEU A 84 -15.64 15.56 2.48
C LEU A 84 -16.78 15.05 1.59
N PHE A 85 -16.74 13.76 1.27
CA PHE A 85 -17.80 13.02 0.61
C PHE A 85 -18.41 12.02 1.60
N THR A 86 -19.66 12.26 1.99
CA THR A 86 -20.32 11.45 3.03
C THR A 86 -21.00 10.20 2.49
N SER A 87 -21.01 9.98 1.17
CA SER A 87 -21.65 8.81 0.54
C SER A 87 -21.12 8.54 -0.86
N SER A 88 -21.37 7.32 -1.36
CA SER A 88 -21.10 6.96 -2.75
C SER A 88 -21.78 7.91 -3.74
N GLN A 89 -23.03 8.32 -3.45
CA GLN A 89 -23.77 9.26 -4.30
C GLN A 89 -23.11 10.65 -4.32
N ALA A 90 -22.51 11.09 -3.21
CA ALA A 90 -21.78 12.36 -3.19
C ALA A 90 -20.53 12.31 -4.10
N VAL A 91 -19.82 11.18 -4.12
CA VAL A 91 -18.71 10.93 -5.04
C VAL A 91 -19.18 10.90 -6.49
N ASN A 92 -20.25 10.15 -6.81
CA ASN A 92 -20.88 10.13 -8.14
C ASN A 92 -21.26 11.54 -8.62
N ASN A 93 -21.86 12.33 -7.73
CA ASN A 93 -22.29 13.68 -8.04
C ASN A 93 -21.11 14.64 -8.27
N PHE A 94 -19.92 14.33 -7.79
CA PHE A 94 -18.73 15.15 -7.98
C PHE A 94 -17.90 14.70 -9.19
N LEU A 95 -17.72 13.38 -9.38
CA LEU A 95 -16.88 12.81 -10.41
C LEU A 95 -17.61 12.61 -11.77
N PRO A 96 -16.89 12.71 -12.90
CA PRO A 96 -15.58 13.35 -13.02
C PRO A 96 -15.70 14.87 -12.80
N SER A 97 -14.66 15.48 -12.23
CA SER A 97 -14.56 16.93 -12.09
C SER A 97 -13.33 17.45 -12.84
N GLY A 98 -13.54 18.36 -13.79
CA GLY A 98 -12.48 19.26 -14.29
C GLY A 98 -12.40 20.51 -13.39
N SER A 99 -11.76 21.62 -13.73
CA SER A 99 -10.97 21.96 -14.92
C SER A 99 -9.51 22.17 -14.53
N THR A 100 -9.11 23.37 -14.10
CA THR A 100 -7.73 23.67 -13.71
C THR A 100 -7.41 23.04 -12.35
N PRO A 101 -6.25 22.37 -12.19
CA PRO A 101 -5.80 21.89 -10.90
C PRO A 101 -5.39 23.08 -10.02
N ARG A 102 -5.87 23.10 -8.78
CA ARG A 102 -5.59 24.18 -7.82
C ARG A 102 -5.78 23.71 -6.38
N ALA A 103 -5.35 24.55 -5.43
CA ALA A 103 -5.67 24.39 -4.02
C ALA A 103 -7.19 24.35 -3.77
N LEU A 104 -7.58 23.70 -2.68
CA LEU A 104 -8.95 23.77 -2.17
C LEU A 104 -9.28 25.19 -1.72
N ASN A 105 -10.58 25.50 -1.69
CA ASN A 105 -11.04 26.72 -1.07
C ASN A 105 -10.82 26.63 0.45
N GLU A 106 -10.72 27.77 1.11
CA GLU A 106 -10.66 27.79 2.57
C GLU A 106 -11.91 27.13 3.20
N GLY A 107 -11.70 26.31 4.21
CA GLY A 107 -12.76 25.63 4.95
C GLY A 107 -13.14 24.23 4.44
N VAL A 108 -14.07 23.61 5.16
CA VAL A 108 -14.57 22.25 4.87
C VAL A 108 -15.70 22.34 3.85
N LEU A 109 -15.47 21.82 2.64
CA LEU A 109 -16.50 21.65 1.63
C LEU A 109 -17.09 20.24 1.72
N ILE A 110 -18.40 20.14 1.97
CA ILE A 110 -19.11 18.88 2.12
C ILE A 110 -19.98 18.62 0.88
N ASN A 111 -19.81 17.47 0.24
CA ASN A 111 -20.61 17.00 -0.89
C ASN A 111 -20.85 18.05 -1.99
N PRO A 112 -19.81 18.69 -2.54
CA PRO A 112 -19.99 19.90 -3.35
C PRO A 112 -20.62 19.66 -4.73
N GLY A 113 -20.78 18.41 -5.16
CA GLY A 113 -21.37 18.04 -6.44
C GLY A 113 -20.66 18.66 -7.66
N ARG A 114 -21.38 18.82 -8.77
CA ARG A 114 -20.78 19.25 -10.05
C ARG A 114 -20.49 20.74 -10.15
N THR A 115 -21.00 21.58 -9.26
CA THR A 115 -20.80 23.04 -9.31
C THR A 115 -19.39 23.42 -8.88
N TYR A 116 -18.80 22.67 -7.95
CA TYR A 116 -17.37 22.78 -7.63
C TYR A 116 -16.54 21.96 -8.63
N LYS A 117 -15.57 22.63 -9.24
CA LYS A 117 -14.70 22.07 -10.29
C LYS A 117 -13.24 22.14 -9.87
N ASN A 118 -12.56 21.02 -9.67
CA ASN A 118 -11.12 20.94 -9.49
C ASN A 118 -10.61 19.56 -9.96
N VAL A 119 -9.79 19.52 -11.01
CA VAL A 119 -9.32 18.24 -11.59
C VAL A 119 -8.37 17.49 -10.68
N LEU A 120 -7.49 18.20 -9.96
CA LEU A 120 -6.60 17.55 -9.00
C LEU A 120 -7.41 16.90 -7.88
N ALA A 121 -8.41 17.60 -7.35
CA ALA A 121 -9.31 17.02 -6.35
C ALA A 121 -10.03 15.77 -6.88
N ALA A 122 -10.50 15.78 -8.13
CA ALA A 122 -11.10 14.58 -8.73
C ALA A 122 -10.12 13.42 -8.82
N GLN A 123 -8.89 13.67 -9.29
CA GLN A 123 -7.88 12.62 -9.40
C GLN A 123 -7.52 12.05 -8.03
N LEU A 124 -7.34 12.88 -7.01
CA LEU A 124 -7.05 12.41 -5.65
C LEU A 124 -8.19 11.56 -5.07
N VAL A 125 -9.45 11.97 -5.27
CA VAL A 125 -10.60 11.12 -4.90
C VAL A 125 -10.55 9.77 -5.61
N GLY A 126 -10.20 9.75 -6.91
CA GLY A 126 -10.06 8.50 -7.68
C GLY A 126 -9.01 7.55 -7.10
N ILE A 127 -7.83 8.07 -6.72
CA ILE A 127 -6.76 7.25 -6.15
C ILE A 127 -7.17 6.78 -4.74
N THR A 128 -7.73 7.67 -3.93
CA THR A 128 -8.20 7.32 -2.58
C THR A 128 -9.24 6.20 -2.62
N LEU A 129 -10.18 6.21 -3.58
CA LEU A 129 -11.12 5.11 -3.78
C LEU A 129 -10.38 3.79 -4.09
N ALA A 130 -9.48 3.80 -5.09
CA ALA A 130 -8.78 2.59 -5.50
C ALA A 130 -7.93 2.00 -4.36
N VAL A 131 -7.16 2.84 -3.65
CA VAL A 131 -6.30 2.41 -2.53
C VAL A 131 -7.11 1.83 -1.38
N TYR A 132 -8.18 2.51 -0.94
CA TYR A 132 -8.95 2.05 0.21
C TYR A 132 -9.85 0.86 -0.12
N PHE A 133 -10.32 0.72 -1.37
CA PHE A 133 -11.03 -0.49 -1.79
C PHE A 133 -10.09 -1.70 -1.85
N ASP A 134 -8.86 -1.52 -2.34
CA ASP A 134 -7.82 -2.55 -2.32
C ASP A 134 -7.44 -2.97 -0.89
N GLU A 135 -7.37 -2.01 0.04
CA GLU A 135 -7.15 -2.32 1.47
C GLU A 135 -8.35 -3.05 2.10
N TYR A 136 -9.57 -2.63 1.78
CA TYR A 136 -10.78 -3.15 2.40
C TYR A 136 -11.14 -4.55 1.89
N ASP A 137 -11.24 -4.71 0.57
CA ASP A 137 -11.72 -5.92 -0.10
C ASP A 137 -10.59 -6.65 -0.81
N GLU A 138 -10.28 -7.87 -0.35
CA GLU A 138 -9.24 -8.73 -0.93
C GLU A 138 -9.56 -9.17 -2.36
N ASP A 139 -10.82 -9.10 -2.78
CA ASP A 139 -11.23 -9.44 -4.14
C ASP A 139 -11.23 -8.22 -5.08
N PHE A 140 -10.94 -7.02 -4.58
CA PHE A 140 -10.86 -5.81 -5.41
C PHE A 140 -9.72 -5.92 -6.43
N SER A 141 -8.54 -6.31 -5.95
CA SER A 141 -7.37 -6.64 -6.77
C SER A 141 -6.85 -8.01 -6.34
N SER A 142 -6.32 -8.80 -7.27
CA SER A 142 -5.88 -10.17 -6.96
C SER A 142 -4.43 -10.24 -6.47
N ASN A 143 -3.75 -9.10 -6.34
CA ASN A 143 -2.37 -9.03 -5.88
C ASN A 143 -2.33 -8.96 -4.34
N ALA A 144 -1.33 -9.60 -3.73
CA ALA A 144 -1.15 -9.59 -2.28
C ALA A 144 -0.45 -8.31 -1.75
N ILE A 145 0.13 -7.50 -2.63
CA ILE A 145 0.65 -6.16 -2.30
C ILE A 145 -0.50 -5.16 -2.40
N TYR A 146 -0.54 -4.20 -1.49
CA TYR A 146 -1.46 -3.07 -1.62
C TYR A 146 -1.03 -2.11 -2.73
N LEU A 147 -2.00 -1.63 -3.51
CA LEU A 147 -1.84 -0.57 -4.50
C LEU A 147 -1.10 0.63 -3.93
N GLY A 148 -1.39 0.99 -2.67
CA GLY A 148 -0.73 2.09 -1.97
C GLY A 148 0.79 1.94 -1.82
N ASN A 149 1.31 0.71 -1.82
CA ASN A 149 2.74 0.41 -1.69
C ASN A 149 3.50 0.42 -3.03
N LEU A 150 2.78 0.52 -4.16
CA LEU A 150 3.44 0.58 -5.46
C LEU A 150 4.24 1.86 -5.62
N ILE A 151 5.35 1.76 -6.33
CA ILE A 151 6.34 2.82 -6.50
C ILE A 151 6.11 3.50 -7.85
N ILE A 152 6.07 4.83 -7.83
CA ILE A 152 6.03 5.66 -9.04
C ILE A 152 7.37 5.53 -9.77
N ASN A 153 7.33 5.11 -11.03
CA ASN A 153 8.52 4.74 -11.80
C ASN A 153 9.12 5.88 -12.63
N GLU A 154 8.41 7.01 -12.78
CA GLU A 154 8.89 8.13 -13.57
C GLU A 154 8.32 9.48 -13.11
N GLY A 155 8.95 10.58 -13.57
CA GLY A 155 8.51 11.94 -13.31
C GLY A 155 9.04 12.52 -11.99
N VAL A 156 8.52 13.68 -11.60
CA VAL A 156 9.06 14.45 -10.45
C VAL A 156 8.84 13.78 -9.09
N PHE A 157 7.97 12.77 -9.02
CA PHE A 157 7.68 11.98 -7.83
C PHE A 157 8.16 10.52 -7.97
N GLU A 158 9.08 10.26 -8.90
CA GLU A 158 9.74 8.95 -9.04
C GLU A 158 10.32 8.48 -7.70
N GLY A 159 10.12 7.19 -7.40
CA GLY A 159 10.58 6.55 -6.17
C GLY A 159 9.65 6.73 -4.97
N MET A 160 8.63 7.59 -5.05
CA MET A 160 7.58 7.67 -4.02
C MET A 160 6.61 6.49 -4.14
N THR A 161 6.10 6.02 -2.99
CA THR A 161 4.94 5.11 -3.01
C THR A 161 3.66 5.87 -3.35
N VAL A 162 2.62 5.16 -3.78
CA VAL A 162 1.28 5.74 -3.98
C VAL A 162 0.74 6.36 -2.67
N TYR A 163 1.02 5.75 -1.51
CA TYR A 163 0.68 6.34 -0.19
C TYR A 163 1.40 7.67 0.05
N ASP A 164 2.72 7.71 -0.13
CA ASP A 164 3.51 8.92 0.11
C ASP A 164 3.06 10.05 -0.83
N PHE A 165 2.77 9.70 -2.09
CA PHE A 165 2.25 10.65 -3.07
C PHE A 165 0.86 11.17 -2.68
N LEU A 166 -0.06 10.29 -2.27
CA LEU A 166 -1.39 10.67 -1.79
C LEU A 166 -1.30 11.64 -0.61
N GLU A 167 -0.44 11.36 0.38
CA GLU A 167 -0.25 12.21 1.55
C GLU A 167 0.30 13.59 1.16
N LEU A 168 1.35 13.61 0.34
CA LEU A 168 1.95 14.83 -0.18
C LEU A 168 0.92 15.66 -0.95
N ALA A 169 0.18 15.03 -1.85
CA ALA A 169 -0.81 15.70 -2.69
C ALA A 169 -2.00 16.23 -1.86
N ASN A 170 -2.44 15.50 -0.83
CA ASN A 170 -3.45 15.97 0.11
C ASN A 170 -2.96 17.18 0.93
N SER A 171 -1.71 17.14 1.38
CA SER A 171 -1.09 18.27 2.07
C SER A 171 -0.96 19.50 1.17
N ALA A 172 -0.58 19.30 -0.10
CA ALA A 172 -0.44 20.39 -1.07
C ALA A 172 -1.79 20.98 -1.48
N ILE A 173 -2.78 20.13 -1.79
CA ILE A 173 -4.11 20.61 -2.23
C ILE A 173 -4.85 21.34 -1.10
N GLY A 174 -4.66 20.92 0.16
CA GLY A 174 -5.20 21.64 1.33
C GLY A 174 -4.37 22.86 1.76
N GLY A 175 -3.20 23.08 1.16
CA GLY A 175 -2.33 24.23 1.46
C GLY A 175 -1.49 24.11 2.73
N CYS A 176 -1.34 22.91 3.30
CA CYS A 176 -0.47 22.65 4.44
C CYS A 176 1.02 22.70 4.07
N ILE A 177 1.32 22.39 2.81
CA ILE A 177 2.65 22.56 2.22
C ILE A 177 2.52 23.37 0.94
N THR A 178 3.57 24.12 0.60
CA THR A 178 3.61 24.98 -0.59
C THR A 178 4.86 24.69 -1.41
N GLY A 179 4.90 25.15 -2.66
CA GLY A 179 6.05 24.96 -3.57
C GLY A 179 5.93 23.80 -4.55
N TYR A 180 4.86 23.01 -4.49
CA TYR A 180 4.55 21.95 -5.46
C TYR A 180 3.66 22.47 -6.60
N SER A 181 3.92 22.03 -7.82
CA SER A 181 3.05 22.36 -8.95
C SER A 181 1.79 21.51 -8.94
N PHE A 182 0.62 22.15 -8.89
CA PHE A 182 -0.66 21.45 -9.02
C PHE A 182 -0.82 20.75 -10.38
N SER A 183 -0.15 21.22 -11.43
CA SER A 183 -0.18 20.52 -12.72
C SER A 183 0.62 19.22 -12.68
N GLU A 184 1.77 19.21 -11.99
CA GLU A 184 2.61 18.01 -11.83
C GLU A 184 1.90 16.99 -10.92
N LEU A 185 1.37 17.44 -9.79
CA LEU A 185 0.54 16.61 -8.92
C LEU A 185 -0.64 16.00 -9.70
N ASN A 186 -1.32 16.80 -10.52
CA ASN A 186 -2.44 16.30 -11.30
C ASN A 186 -2.00 15.29 -12.38
N ALA A 187 -0.89 15.52 -13.05
CA ALA A 187 -0.36 14.61 -14.06
C ALA A 187 0.00 13.25 -13.45
N THR A 188 0.73 13.25 -12.33
CA THR A 188 1.06 12.02 -11.60
C THR A 188 -0.19 11.32 -11.07
N ALA A 189 -1.14 12.07 -10.50
CA ALA A 189 -2.39 11.48 -10.02
C ALA A 189 -3.23 10.86 -11.16
N THR A 190 -3.20 11.47 -12.34
CA THR A 190 -3.84 10.94 -13.55
C THR A 190 -3.18 9.63 -13.97
N ALA A 191 -1.84 9.59 -14.05
CA ALA A 191 -1.09 8.39 -14.43
C ALA A 191 -1.32 7.22 -13.46
N ILE A 192 -1.42 7.49 -12.14
CA ILE A 192 -1.78 6.47 -11.14
C ILE A 192 -3.17 5.90 -11.41
N ASN A 193 -4.19 6.75 -11.56
CA ASN A 193 -5.57 6.30 -11.80
C ASN A 193 -5.70 5.49 -13.10
N GLU A 194 -4.92 5.85 -14.11
CA GLU A 194 -4.93 5.20 -15.42
C GLU A 194 -4.01 3.98 -15.50
N ASN A 195 -3.11 3.74 -14.54
CA ASN A 195 -2.06 2.71 -14.70
C ASN A 195 -2.64 1.31 -14.92
N PHE A 196 -3.60 0.91 -14.07
CA PHE A 196 -4.27 -0.37 -14.13
C PHE A 196 -5.75 -0.25 -14.46
N ASP A 197 -6.12 0.64 -15.39
CA ASP A 197 -7.52 0.93 -15.70
C ASP A 197 -8.30 -0.36 -16.07
N GLY A 198 -9.29 -0.68 -15.26
CA GLY A 198 -10.10 -1.90 -15.41
C GLY A 198 -9.41 -3.20 -14.97
N GLY A 199 -8.17 -3.14 -14.48
CA GLY A 199 -7.36 -4.31 -14.09
C GLY A 199 -6.91 -5.18 -15.27
N ASN A 200 -7.01 -4.68 -16.50
CA ASN A 200 -6.60 -5.40 -17.72
C ASN A 200 -5.51 -4.66 -18.51
N THR A 201 -5.03 -3.54 -17.96
CA THR A 201 -4.01 -2.67 -18.56
C THR A 201 -2.90 -2.52 -17.53
N ASP A 202 -1.65 -2.40 -17.97
CA ASP A 202 -0.56 -1.88 -17.16
C ASP A 202 0.21 -0.88 -18.04
N ASN A 203 0.16 0.40 -17.66
CA ASN A 203 0.86 1.46 -18.39
C ASN A 203 2.33 1.62 -17.94
N GLY A 204 2.81 0.83 -16.97
CA GLY A 204 4.19 0.83 -16.50
C GLY A 204 4.59 2.06 -15.67
N PHE A 205 3.62 2.87 -15.26
CA PHE A 205 3.85 4.03 -14.39
C PHE A 205 4.08 3.64 -12.94
N LEU A 206 3.47 2.52 -12.51
CA LEU A 206 3.64 1.94 -11.19
C LEU A 206 4.46 0.65 -11.28
N THR A 207 5.39 0.49 -10.35
CA THR A 207 6.22 -0.71 -10.23
C THR A 207 6.12 -1.26 -8.82
N CYS A 208 6.31 -2.57 -8.71
CA CYS A 208 6.42 -3.25 -7.45
C CYS A 208 7.89 -3.19 -7.01
N SER A 209 8.11 -3.04 -5.70
CA SER A 209 9.48 -3.08 -5.18
C SER A 209 10.10 -4.45 -5.42
N ASP A 210 11.38 -4.49 -5.82
CA ASP A 210 12.19 -5.71 -5.84
C ASP A 210 12.42 -6.30 -4.43
N ILE A 211 12.08 -5.54 -3.40
CA ILE A 211 12.04 -6.01 -2.01
C ILE A 211 10.64 -6.58 -1.77
N ILE A 212 10.58 -7.87 -1.47
CA ILE A 212 9.35 -8.63 -1.20
C ILE A 212 8.57 -7.97 -0.04
N TYR A 213 7.67 -7.05 -0.39
CA TYR A 213 6.68 -6.46 0.51
C TYR A 213 5.31 -7.06 0.16
N THR A 214 5.16 -8.38 0.33
CA THR A 214 3.90 -9.10 0.13
C THR A 214 3.47 -9.72 1.43
N GLU A 215 2.52 -9.07 2.11
CA GLU A 215 1.15 -9.58 2.28
C GLU A 215 0.32 -8.50 2.98
N LYS A 216 -1.00 -8.49 2.77
CA LYS A 216 -2.05 -7.95 3.64
C LYS A 216 -1.97 -8.61 5.03
N SER A 217 -0.94 -8.25 5.77
CA SER A 217 -0.45 -9.03 6.90
C SER A 217 -0.55 -8.30 8.21
N ALA A 218 -0.81 -7.00 8.23
CA ALA A 218 -0.80 -6.20 9.45
C ALA A 218 -2.13 -5.47 9.70
N LEU A 219 -2.72 -5.70 10.88
CA LEU A 219 -3.74 -4.83 11.46
C LEU A 219 -3.02 -3.83 12.37
N ILE A 220 -3.09 -2.54 12.02
CA ILE A 220 -2.48 -1.46 12.79
C ILE A 220 -3.53 -0.41 13.09
N ASN A 221 -3.91 -0.29 14.36
CA ASN A 221 -4.89 0.68 14.84
C ASN A 221 -4.26 1.58 15.92
N ILE A 222 -4.65 2.84 15.93
CA ILE A 222 -4.26 3.78 16.99
C ILE A 222 -5.50 4.46 17.54
N TYR A 223 -5.73 4.34 18.85
CA TYR A 223 -6.90 4.92 19.49
C TYR A 223 -6.64 5.44 20.92
N PRO A 224 -7.36 6.50 21.33
CA PRO A 224 -8.20 7.34 20.48
C PRO A 224 -7.34 8.17 19.51
N ASN A 225 -7.83 8.39 18.29
CA ASN A 225 -7.26 9.33 17.34
C ASN A 225 -8.40 10.23 16.83
N PRO A 226 -8.46 11.52 17.18
CA PRO A 226 -7.44 12.31 17.87
C PRO A 226 -7.18 11.93 19.35
N VAL A 227 -5.94 12.13 19.79
CA VAL A 227 -5.39 11.85 21.12
C VAL A 227 -5.58 13.06 22.02
N ILE A 228 -6.33 12.90 23.11
CA ILE A 228 -6.54 13.94 24.13
C ILE A 228 -5.68 13.65 25.38
N ASP A 229 -5.61 12.37 25.76
CA ASP A 229 -4.84 11.81 26.89
C ASP A 229 -3.96 10.66 26.36
N ASP A 230 -3.59 9.68 27.18
CA ASP A 230 -2.90 8.45 26.70
C ASP A 230 -3.60 7.78 25.50
N PHE A 231 -2.79 7.13 24.65
CA PHE A 231 -3.28 6.38 23.49
C PHE A 231 -2.74 4.95 23.44
N THR A 232 -3.34 4.12 22.60
CA THR A 232 -2.97 2.72 22.41
C THR A 232 -2.62 2.47 20.95
N ILE A 233 -1.48 1.85 20.70
CA ILE A 233 -1.10 1.27 19.42
C ILE A 233 -1.46 -0.22 19.48
N GLU A 234 -2.35 -0.65 18.60
CA GLU A 234 -2.77 -2.04 18.46
C GLU A 234 -2.23 -2.62 17.16
N LEU A 235 -1.46 -3.71 17.27
CA LEU A 235 -0.74 -4.35 16.19
C LEU A 235 -1.10 -5.83 16.13
N SER A 236 -1.40 -6.37 14.96
CA SER A 236 -1.46 -7.81 14.71
C SER A 236 -0.81 -8.08 13.38
N PHE A 237 0.00 -9.14 13.29
CA PHE A 237 0.68 -9.55 12.08
C PHE A 237 0.34 -11.00 11.75
N ASN A 238 0.16 -11.40 10.49
CA ASN A 238 -0.08 -12.80 10.11
C ASN A 238 1.22 -13.65 10.06
N TYR A 239 2.37 -13.08 10.43
CA TYR A 239 3.66 -13.76 10.51
C TYR A 239 4.45 -13.30 11.73
N PRO A 240 5.36 -14.15 12.25
CA PRO A 240 6.24 -13.74 13.34
C PRO A 240 7.29 -12.75 12.84
N THR A 241 7.55 -11.70 13.61
CA THR A 241 8.49 -10.64 13.21
C THR A 241 9.07 -9.86 14.40
N ASP A 242 10.24 -9.28 14.20
CA ASP A 242 10.69 -8.15 15.01
C ASP A 242 10.11 -6.87 14.42
N ILE A 243 9.78 -5.90 15.26
CA ILE A 243 9.21 -4.63 14.82
C ILE A 243 9.97 -3.45 15.39
N THR A 244 10.13 -2.42 14.56
CA THR A 244 10.63 -1.10 14.94
C THR A 244 9.51 -0.10 14.70
N ILE A 245 9.07 0.57 15.75
CA ILE A 245 8.08 1.64 15.70
C ILE A 245 8.85 2.95 15.85
N GLU A 246 8.81 3.79 14.83
CA GLU A 246 9.44 5.10 14.81
C GLU A 246 8.37 6.18 14.71
N MET A 247 8.45 7.20 15.55
CA MET A 247 7.50 8.30 15.58
C MET A 247 8.20 9.56 15.11
N TYR A 248 7.67 10.17 14.06
CA TYR A 248 8.18 11.39 13.46
C TYR A 248 7.20 12.54 13.68
N ASN A 249 7.73 13.75 13.85
CA ASN A 249 6.90 14.96 13.76
C ASN A 249 6.75 15.41 12.29
N MET A 250 5.96 16.47 12.06
CA MET A 250 5.70 17.01 10.72
C MET A 250 6.96 17.55 9.99
N HIS A 251 8.07 17.77 10.69
CA HIS A 251 9.34 18.19 10.10
C HIS A 251 10.25 16.99 9.80
N GLY A 252 9.75 15.76 9.92
CA GLY A 252 10.52 14.53 9.72
C GLY A 252 11.53 14.24 10.84
N GLN A 253 11.44 14.94 11.98
CA GLN A 253 12.33 14.68 13.11
C GLN A 253 11.83 13.46 13.88
N LEU A 254 12.72 12.50 14.13
CA LEU A 254 12.45 11.36 14.99
C LEU A 254 12.24 11.84 16.43
N MET A 255 11.04 11.62 16.95
CA MET A 255 10.60 12.00 18.31
C MET A 255 10.77 10.84 19.29
N ARG A 256 10.49 9.62 18.85
CA ARG A 256 10.50 8.41 19.67
C ARG A 256 10.73 7.21 18.76
N ASP A 257 11.45 6.21 19.24
CA ASP A 257 11.50 4.89 18.65
C ASP A 257 11.28 3.80 19.71
N MET A 258 10.87 2.63 19.26
CA MET A 258 10.73 1.42 20.06
C MET A 258 11.04 0.21 19.19
N GLN A 259 11.86 -0.70 19.71
CA GLN A 259 12.10 -2.01 19.09
C GLN A 259 11.46 -3.10 19.95
N LEU A 260 10.80 -4.04 19.29
CA LEU A 260 10.15 -5.17 19.92
C LEU A 260 10.53 -6.42 19.14
N GLU A 261 11.01 -7.43 19.87
CA GLU A 261 11.48 -8.67 19.28
C GLU A 261 10.44 -9.77 19.47
N ASN A 262 10.45 -10.76 18.56
CA ASN A 262 9.66 -11.98 18.65
C ASN A 262 8.13 -11.73 18.75
N ILE A 263 7.61 -10.78 17.98
CA ILE A 263 6.15 -10.60 17.85
C ILE A 263 5.59 -11.84 17.16
N ASN A 264 4.62 -12.49 17.80
CA ASN A 264 4.00 -13.70 17.26
C ASN A 264 2.97 -13.37 16.19
N ALA A 265 2.85 -14.27 15.20
CA ALA A 265 1.78 -14.23 14.21
C ALA A 265 0.39 -14.34 14.87
N ASP A 266 -0.62 -13.81 14.18
CA ASP A 266 -2.06 -13.87 14.48
C ASP A 266 -2.42 -13.47 15.91
N THR A 267 -1.56 -12.66 16.53
CA THR A 267 -1.69 -12.23 17.91
C THR A 267 -1.78 -10.71 17.95
N THR A 268 -2.85 -10.22 18.57
CA THR A 268 -3.01 -8.78 18.83
C THR A 268 -2.15 -8.34 20.00
N HIS A 269 -1.26 -7.41 19.75
CA HIS A 269 -0.41 -6.74 20.72
C HIS A 269 -0.90 -5.30 20.92
N LYS A 270 -0.98 -4.86 22.18
CA LYS A 270 -1.45 -3.52 22.54
C LYS A 270 -0.40 -2.80 23.37
N TYR A 271 0.01 -1.62 22.91
CA TYR A 271 1.02 -0.79 23.57
C TYR A 271 0.39 0.53 23.97
N LYS A 272 0.28 0.74 25.29
CA LYS A 272 -0.19 2.01 25.84
C LYS A 272 0.95 3.03 25.84
N MET A 273 0.68 4.22 25.33
CA MET A 273 1.62 5.31 25.15
C MET A 273 1.15 6.54 25.92
N ASP A 274 2.08 7.14 26.67
CA ASP A 274 1.84 8.36 27.44
C ASP A 274 1.81 9.59 26.51
N LYS A 275 0.77 10.41 26.55
CA LYS A 275 0.68 11.61 25.69
C LYS A 275 1.62 12.74 26.10
N ASN A 276 2.17 12.74 27.32
CA ASN A 276 2.91 13.88 27.89
C ASN A 276 4.18 14.29 27.12
N PHE A 277 4.78 13.38 26.35
CA PHE A 277 5.94 13.70 25.51
C PHE A 277 5.56 14.38 24.17
N LEU A 278 4.26 14.45 23.87
CA LEU A 278 3.70 14.98 22.64
C LEU A 278 3.03 16.32 22.89
N LYS A 279 3.35 17.29 22.04
CA LYS A 279 2.59 18.54 21.93
C LYS A 279 1.41 18.34 20.99
N ALA A 280 0.42 19.21 21.06
CA ALA A 280 -0.65 19.24 20.07
C ALA A 280 -0.05 19.39 18.66
N GLY A 281 -0.54 18.59 17.72
CA GLY A 281 0.03 18.47 16.38
C GLY A 281 -0.16 17.08 15.77
N VAL A 282 0.36 16.89 14.57
CA VAL A 282 0.29 15.63 13.82
C VAL A 282 1.64 14.92 13.89
N TYR A 283 1.61 13.60 14.08
CA TYR A 283 2.76 12.72 14.13
C TYR A 283 2.56 11.51 13.22
N PHE A 284 3.66 10.96 12.72
CA PHE A 284 3.67 9.77 11.87
C PHE A 284 4.32 8.63 12.62
N LEU A 285 3.61 7.52 12.79
CA LEU A 285 4.17 6.28 13.28
C LEU A 285 4.51 5.41 12.08
N LYS A 286 5.81 5.17 11.88
CA LYS A 286 6.32 4.19 10.93
C LYS A 286 6.63 2.89 11.67
N ILE A 287 5.94 1.82 11.31
CA ILE A 287 6.12 0.48 11.87
C ILE A 287 6.86 -0.34 10.81
N THR A 288 8.12 -0.65 11.07
CA THR A 288 8.97 -1.49 10.20
C THR A 288 9.07 -2.88 10.81
N THR A 289 8.74 -3.91 10.06
CA THR A 289 8.89 -5.31 10.38
C THR A 289 10.08 -5.89 9.60
N ASN A 290 10.42 -7.16 9.83
CA ASN A 290 11.42 -7.85 9.00
C ASN A 290 11.02 -8.00 7.53
N LYS A 291 9.73 -7.80 7.22
CA LYS A 291 9.18 -7.97 5.88
C LYS A 291 8.56 -6.71 5.31
N ASN A 292 7.97 -5.81 6.11
CA ASN A 292 7.10 -4.71 5.67
C ASN A 292 7.36 -3.40 6.43
N SER A 293 7.01 -2.26 5.83
CA SER A 293 6.93 -0.98 6.53
C SER A 293 5.52 -0.42 6.37
N PHE A 294 4.95 0.09 7.46
CA PHE A 294 3.61 0.65 7.51
C PHE A 294 3.66 2.04 8.15
N THR A 295 2.84 2.98 7.69
CA THR A 295 2.74 4.31 8.31
C THR A 295 1.33 4.58 8.80
N LYS A 296 1.17 5.13 10.00
CA LYS A 296 -0.11 5.58 10.56
C LYS A 296 0.02 6.98 11.17
N THR A 297 -0.97 7.81 10.91
CA THR A 297 -1.05 9.17 11.44
C THR A 297 -1.65 9.19 12.83
N LEU A 298 -1.06 10.00 13.71
CA LEU A 298 -1.52 10.29 15.06
C LEU A 298 -1.76 11.78 15.23
N THR A 299 -3.00 12.18 15.46
CA THR A 299 -3.35 13.58 15.74
C THR A 299 -3.45 13.79 17.24
N VAL A 300 -2.71 14.72 17.80
CA VAL A 300 -2.75 15.08 19.23
C VAL A 300 -3.41 16.45 19.37
N THR A 301 -4.43 16.53 20.24
CA THR A 301 -5.10 17.79 20.57
C THR A 301 -4.72 18.28 21.96
N GLN A 302 -4.94 19.57 22.22
CA GLN A 302 -4.71 20.16 23.54
C GLN A 302 -5.63 19.56 24.58
#